data_AF-A0A9W5PRA9-F1
#
_entry.id   AF-A0A9W5PRA9-F1
#
_cell.length_a   1.000
_cell.length_b   1.000
_cell.length_c   1.000
_cell.angle_alpha   90.00
_cell.angle_beta   90.00
_cell.angle_gamma   90.00
#
_symmetry.space_group_name_H-M   'P 1'
#
loop_
_entity.id
_entity.type
_entity.pdbx_description
1 polymer ?
#
loop_
_entity_poly.entity_id
_entity_poly.type
_entity_poly.pdbx_seq_one_letter_code
_entity_poly.pdbx_strand_id
1 'polypeptide(L)'
;MYIWGFQPHFQSSINTTAEQIFNELRLDLNPKVWVVGIWAEDNGIDNPYPVDITTIDTPFKPELFSEVNGIANDIYDNDPNRLMLISDERAERKYHHRLKLQAKVKAMNQILDEAHEELNLSFYISMPMKIRGFLVFTILQLNKKAVKSIPTLNEATVLGRYEIKRSLLESTISEFLSSCSNALQIPDIGEALNVLRRNGCEFIRSGGDIFLRTCLKSF
;
A
#
# COMPACT_ATOMS: atom_id res chain seq x y z
N MET A 1 -3.80 -20.76 -3.09
CA MET A 1 -3.34 -21.10 -1.72
C MET A 1 -3.73 -19.96 -0.79
N TYR A 2 -3.79 -20.17 0.54
CA TYR A 2 -4.05 -19.09 1.51
C TYR A 2 -2.79 -18.90 2.37
N ILE A 3 -2.41 -17.65 2.65
CA ILE A 3 -1.32 -17.34 3.59
C ILE A 3 -1.81 -17.62 5.02
N TRP A 4 -3.05 -17.24 5.33
CA TRP A 4 -3.75 -17.58 6.57
C TRP A 4 -5.24 -17.84 6.32
N GLY A 5 -5.90 -18.56 7.23
CA GLY A 5 -7.25 -19.11 7.02
C GLY A 5 -8.35 -18.07 6.78
N PHE A 6 -8.22 -16.86 7.30
CA PHE A 6 -9.21 -15.78 7.19
C PHE A 6 -8.87 -14.76 6.09
N GLN A 7 -7.90 -15.03 5.22
CA GLN A 7 -7.50 -14.11 4.14
C GLN A 7 -8.67 -13.67 3.22
N PRO A 8 -9.61 -14.56 2.81
CA PRO A 8 -10.76 -14.15 2.01
C PRO A 8 -11.70 -13.19 2.75
N HIS A 9 -11.96 -13.46 4.03
CA HIS A 9 -12.79 -12.60 4.87
C HIS A 9 -12.16 -11.21 5.04
N PHE A 10 -10.85 -11.17 5.26
CA PHE A 10 -10.10 -9.92 5.31
C PHE A 10 -10.22 -9.12 4.01
N GLN A 11 -9.96 -9.75 2.85
CA GLN A 11 -10.05 -9.10 1.54
C GLN A 11 -11.47 -8.59 1.24
N SER A 12 -12.49 -9.41 1.51
CA SER A 12 -13.88 -9.01 1.33
C SER A 12 -14.24 -7.80 2.21
N SER A 13 -13.85 -7.83 3.49
CA SER A 13 -14.12 -6.74 4.44
C SER A 13 -13.48 -5.42 3.99
N ILE A 14 -12.19 -5.41 3.65
CA ILE A 14 -11.51 -4.19 3.20
C ILE A 14 -12.01 -3.71 1.83
N ASN A 15 -12.46 -4.60 0.95
CA ASN A 15 -13.05 -4.21 -0.33
C ASN A 15 -14.38 -3.50 -0.14
N THR A 16 -15.27 -4.04 0.71
CA THR A 16 -16.53 -3.36 1.08
C THR A 16 -16.26 -2.01 1.74
N THR A 17 -15.26 -1.91 2.61
CA THR A 17 -14.89 -0.62 3.21
C THR A 17 -14.34 0.37 2.19
N ALA A 18 -13.51 -0.07 1.24
CA ALA A 18 -13.03 0.78 0.15
C ALA A 18 -14.19 1.28 -0.73
N GLU A 19 -15.13 0.40 -1.07
CA GLU A 19 -16.35 0.78 -1.78
C GLU A 19 -17.13 1.86 -1.03
N GLN A 20 -17.34 1.71 0.27
CA GLN A 20 -18.01 2.75 1.08
C GLN A 20 -17.26 4.08 1.04
N ILE A 21 -15.95 4.08 1.31
CA ILE A 21 -15.14 5.31 1.39
C ILE A 21 -15.08 6.03 0.04
N PHE A 22 -14.67 5.32 -1.02
CA PHE A 22 -14.34 5.97 -2.27
C PHE A 22 -15.59 6.27 -3.11
N ASN A 23 -16.68 5.51 -2.96
CA ASN A 23 -17.96 5.88 -3.60
C ASN A 23 -18.60 7.10 -2.93
N GLU A 24 -18.40 7.31 -1.62
CA GLU A 24 -18.79 8.55 -0.93
C GLU A 24 -18.00 9.77 -1.44
N LEU A 25 -16.70 9.60 -1.73
CA LEU A 25 -15.89 10.66 -2.34
C LEU A 25 -16.32 10.93 -3.79
N ARG A 26 -16.45 9.87 -4.60
CA ARG A 26 -16.86 9.96 -6.00
C ARG A 26 -17.18 8.58 -6.60
N LEU A 27 -18.37 8.41 -7.16
CA LEU A 27 -18.85 7.13 -7.69
C LEU A 27 -18.04 6.55 -8.85
N ASP A 28 -17.42 7.38 -9.70
CA ASP A 28 -16.66 6.93 -10.88
C ASP A 28 -15.22 6.48 -10.54
N LEU A 29 -14.82 6.52 -9.26
CA LEU A 29 -13.53 5.99 -8.79
C LEU A 29 -13.45 4.47 -8.92
N ASN A 30 -14.58 3.75 -8.84
CA ASN A 30 -14.68 2.30 -9.01
C ASN A 30 -13.60 1.52 -8.21
N PRO A 31 -13.59 1.64 -6.87
CA PRO A 31 -12.56 1.03 -6.03
C PRO A 31 -12.61 -0.50 -6.09
N LYS A 32 -11.42 -1.11 -6.15
CA LYS A 32 -11.23 -2.55 -5.94
C LYS A 32 -10.00 -2.80 -5.09
N VAL A 33 -10.06 -3.80 -4.22
CA VAL A 33 -8.97 -4.12 -3.30
C VAL A 33 -8.59 -5.59 -3.36
N TRP A 34 -7.28 -5.85 -3.37
CA TRP A 34 -6.72 -7.19 -3.32
C TRP A 34 -5.60 -7.31 -2.31
N VAL A 35 -5.42 -8.52 -1.80
CA VAL A 35 -4.30 -8.88 -0.92
C VAL A 35 -3.35 -9.81 -1.66
N VAL A 36 -2.08 -9.44 -1.70
CA VAL A 36 -1.03 -10.19 -2.39
C VAL A 36 0.09 -10.47 -1.40
N GLY A 37 0.48 -11.73 -1.26
CA GLY A 37 1.68 -12.11 -0.50
C GLY A 37 2.83 -12.42 -1.41
N ILE A 38 4.03 -11.97 -1.05
CA ILE A 38 5.30 -12.30 -1.70
C ILE A 38 6.20 -12.94 -0.66
N TRP A 39 6.90 -14.02 -0.99
CA TRP A 39 7.82 -14.66 -0.06
C TRP A 39 8.91 -13.69 0.46
N ALA A 40 9.12 -13.69 1.78
CA ALA A 40 10.11 -12.83 2.41
C ALA A 40 11.50 -13.52 2.37
N GLU A 41 12.47 -12.88 1.74
CA GLU A 41 13.84 -13.39 1.57
C GLU A 41 14.58 -13.62 2.90
N ASP A 42 14.12 -13.00 3.99
CA ASP A 42 14.73 -13.05 5.32
C ASP A 42 14.27 -14.25 6.17
N ASN A 43 13.65 -15.27 5.57
CA ASN A 43 13.15 -16.45 6.29
C ASN A 43 14.23 -17.48 6.65
N GLY A 44 15.46 -17.35 6.15
CA GLY A 44 16.57 -18.27 6.46
C GLY A 44 16.37 -19.71 5.95
N ILE A 45 15.36 -19.92 5.11
CA ILE A 45 15.01 -21.19 4.46
C ILE A 45 14.91 -20.90 2.96
N ASP A 46 15.55 -21.75 2.15
CA ASP A 46 15.41 -21.67 0.70
C ASP A 46 13.94 -21.82 0.32
N ASN A 47 13.49 -20.93 -0.57
CA ASN A 47 12.10 -20.86 -0.97
C ASN A 47 11.62 -22.24 -1.51
N PRO A 48 10.59 -22.86 -0.89
CA PRO A 48 10.10 -24.16 -1.32
C PRO A 48 9.20 -24.12 -2.57
N TYR A 49 8.80 -22.95 -3.09
CA TYR A 49 7.87 -22.84 -4.22
C TYR A 49 8.30 -21.79 -5.27
N PRO A 50 8.50 -22.15 -6.54
CA PRO A 50 8.96 -21.20 -7.58
C PRO A 50 7.94 -20.12 -7.96
N VAL A 51 6.69 -20.22 -7.48
CA VAL A 51 5.63 -19.23 -7.69
C VAL A 51 5.27 -18.62 -6.33
N ASP A 52 6.06 -17.64 -5.92
CA ASP A 52 6.12 -17.05 -4.57
C ASP A 52 4.93 -16.20 -4.15
N ILE A 53 3.86 -16.23 -4.94
CA ILE A 53 2.81 -15.24 -4.88
C ILE A 53 1.47 -15.89 -4.62
N THR A 54 0.90 -15.54 -3.47
CA THR A 54 -0.45 -15.95 -3.13
C THR A 54 -1.42 -14.87 -3.52
N THR A 55 -2.10 -15.06 -4.65
CA THR A 55 -3.30 -14.30 -5.07
C THR A 55 -4.55 -15.13 -4.81
N ILE A 56 -5.59 -14.50 -4.25
CA ILE A 56 -6.93 -15.08 -4.14
C ILE A 56 -7.89 -14.14 -4.82
N ASP A 57 -8.63 -14.66 -5.80
CA ASP A 57 -9.64 -13.93 -6.55
C ASP A 57 -9.14 -12.57 -7.06
N THR A 58 -7.85 -12.51 -7.43
CA THR A 58 -7.26 -11.33 -8.05
C THR A 58 -7.18 -11.51 -9.56
N PRO A 59 -7.25 -10.43 -10.34
CA PRO A 59 -7.01 -10.49 -11.79
C PRO A 59 -5.53 -10.70 -12.11
N PHE A 60 -4.64 -10.71 -11.11
CA PHE A 60 -3.20 -10.72 -11.31
C PHE A 60 -2.68 -12.14 -11.39
N LYS A 61 -1.95 -12.41 -12.47
CA LYS A 61 -1.16 -13.64 -12.60
C LYS A 61 0.04 -13.58 -11.66
N PRO A 62 0.36 -14.66 -10.93
CA PRO A 62 1.55 -14.70 -10.08
C PRO A 62 2.85 -14.28 -10.81
N GLU A 63 3.02 -14.66 -12.06
CA GLU A 63 4.24 -14.36 -12.83
C GLU A 63 4.51 -12.84 -12.93
N LEU A 64 3.46 -12.02 -12.82
CA LEU A 64 3.55 -10.57 -12.85
C LEU A 64 4.47 -10.01 -11.75
N PHE A 65 4.49 -10.64 -10.57
CA PHE A 65 5.27 -10.10 -9.43
C PHE A 65 6.58 -10.87 -9.19
N SER A 66 7.00 -11.72 -10.11
CA SER A 66 8.24 -12.50 -9.99
C SER A 66 9.49 -11.60 -9.92
N GLU A 67 9.44 -10.42 -10.54
CA GLU A 67 10.55 -9.47 -10.62
C GLU A 67 10.60 -8.44 -9.48
N VAL A 68 9.61 -8.45 -8.57
CA VAL A 68 9.50 -7.44 -7.49
C VAL A 68 10.78 -7.34 -6.68
N ASN A 69 11.39 -8.47 -6.32
CA ASN A 69 12.60 -8.47 -5.51
C ASN A 69 13.80 -7.87 -6.25
N GLY A 70 13.95 -8.19 -7.54
CA GLY A 70 15.02 -7.61 -8.38
C GLY A 70 14.87 -6.11 -8.51
N ILE A 71 13.70 -5.64 -8.97
CA ILE A 71 13.42 -4.21 -9.16
C ILE A 71 13.53 -3.45 -7.83
N ALA A 72 13.08 -4.04 -6.71
CA ALA A 72 13.19 -3.40 -5.40
C ALA A 72 14.64 -3.24 -4.94
N ASN A 73 15.53 -4.19 -5.24
CA ASN A 73 16.95 -4.08 -4.94
C ASN A 73 17.57 -2.93 -5.72
N ASP A 74 17.29 -2.82 -7.02
CA ASP A 74 17.76 -1.72 -7.86
C ASP A 74 17.25 -0.37 -7.36
N ILE A 75 15.97 -0.26 -6.98
CA ILE A 75 15.39 0.95 -6.41
C ILE A 75 16.07 1.33 -5.10
N TYR A 76 16.31 0.36 -4.21
CA TYR A 76 16.98 0.59 -2.93
C TYR A 76 18.44 1.02 -3.11
N ASP A 77 19.17 0.35 -4.02
CA ASP A 77 20.58 0.62 -4.23
C ASP A 77 20.83 2.01 -4.82
N ASN A 78 19.89 2.52 -5.60
CA ASN A 78 19.91 3.86 -6.19
C ASN A 78 19.20 4.93 -5.34
N ASP A 79 18.59 4.60 -4.19
CA ASP A 79 17.88 5.60 -3.36
C ASP A 79 18.89 6.51 -2.63
N PRO A 80 18.88 7.84 -2.85
CA PRO A 80 19.80 8.76 -2.18
C PRO A 80 19.75 8.70 -0.65
N ASN A 81 18.58 8.35 -0.10
CA ASN A 81 18.36 8.23 1.34
C ASN A 81 19.11 7.03 1.94
N ARG A 82 19.58 6.09 1.12
CA ARG A 82 20.41 4.97 1.59
C ARG A 82 21.72 5.44 2.23
N LEU A 83 22.24 6.61 1.83
CA LEU A 83 23.49 7.14 2.38
C LEU A 83 23.28 7.94 3.68
N MET A 84 22.05 8.01 4.20
CA MET A 84 21.74 8.77 5.41
C MET A 84 22.40 8.12 6.64
N LEU A 85 23.33 8.84 7.25
CA LEU A 85 24.02 8.40 8.46
C LEU A 85 23.10 8.53 9.69
N ILE A 86 22.86 7.42 10.38
CA ILE A 86 22.11 7.39 11.64
C ILE A 86 23.04 6.86 12.72
N SER A 87 23.28 7.66 13.76
CA SER A 87 24.29 7.34 14.78
C SER A 87 23.95 6.15 15.68
N ASP A 88 22.67 5.79 15.78
CA ASP A 88 22.22 4.65 16.58
C ASP A 88 21.98 3.43 15.68
N GLU A 89 22.68 2.33 15.95
CA GLU A 89 22.65 1.11 15.13
C GLU A 89 21.23 0.50 15.03
N ARG A 90 20.42 0.58 16.09
CA ARG A 90 19.04 0.05 16.06
C ARG A 90 18.16 0.92 15.18
N ALA A 91 18.32 2.23 15.27
CA ALA A 91 17.62 3.19 14.43
C ALA A 91 18.03 3.05 12.96
N GLU A 92 19.32 2.87 12.67
CA GLU A 92 19.87 2.62 11.35
C GLU A 92 19.27 1.34 10.73
N ARG A 93 19.31 0.22 11.46
CA ARG A 93 18.71 -1.05 11.01
C ARG A 93 17.22 -0.91 10.69
N LYS A 94 16.44 -0.25 11.57
CA LYS A 94 15.00 0.01 11.34
C LYS A 94 14.77 0.90 10.13
N TYR A 95 15.60 1.92 9.95
CA TYR A 95 15.53 2.83 8.84
C TYR A 95 15.77 2.13 7.50
N HIS A 96 16.86 1.38 7.39
CA HIS A 96 17.16 0.61 6.18
C HIS A 96 16.15 -0.49 5.91
N HIS A 97 15.65 -1.15 6.95
CA HIS A 97 14.54 -2.10 6.81
C HIS A 97 13.31 -1.43 6.19
N ARG A 98 12.91 -0.26 6.71
CA ARG A 98 11.79 0.50 6.15
C ARG A 98 12.05 0.94 4.71
N LEU A 99 13.24 1.42 4.38
CA LEU A 99 13.62 1.79 3.01
C LEU A 99 13.50 0.61 2.04
N LYS A 100 13.96 -0.58 2.44
CA LYS A 100 13.82 -1.80 1.64
C LYS A 100 12.36 -2.16 1.39
N LEU A 101 11.50 -2.07 2.40
CA LEU A 101 10.06 -2.31 2.24
C LEU A 101 9.42 -1.25 1.31
N GLN A 102 9.80 0.01 1.43
CA GLN A 102 9.35 1.08 0.52
C GLN A 102 9.80 0.83 -0.92
N ALA A 103 11.02 0.33 -1.12
CA ALA A 103 11.51 -0.05 -2.44
C ALA A 103 10.66 -1.19 -3.04
N LYS A 104 10.27 -2.19 -2.25
CA LYS A 104 9.32 -3.25 -2.70
C LYS A 104 7.95 -2.69 -3.08
N VAL A 105 7.43 -1.72 -2.33
CA VAL A 105 6.18 -1.02 -2.68
C VAL A 105 6.31 -0.25 -4.00
N LYS A 106 7.43 0.46 -4.22
CA LYS A 106 7.72 1.17 -5.48
C LYS A 106 7.83 0.20 -6.66
N ALA A 107 8.54 -0.91 -6.49
CA ALA A 107 8.67 -1.96 -7.50
C ALA A 107 7.31 -2.54 -7.90
N MET A 108 6.45 -2.86 -6.92
CA MET A 108 5.10 -3.34 -7.18
C MET A 108 4.24 -2.33 -7.96
N ASN A 109 4.32 -1.04 -7.62
CA ASN A 109 3.61 0.00 -8.37
C ASN A 109 4.11 0.08 -9.81
N GLN A 110 5.43 0.05 -10.01
CA GLN A 110 6.03 0.09 -11.35
C GLN A 110 5.55 -1.08 -12.22
N ILE A 111 5.61 -2.31 -11.70
CA ILE A 111 5.13 -3.51 -12.39
C ILE A 111 3.65 -3.40 -12.78
N LEU A 112 2.80 -2.93 -11.85
CA LEU A 112 1.37 -2.81 -12.11
C LEU A 112 1.05 -1.71 -13.13
N ASP A 113 1.74 -0.58 -13.03
CA ASP A 113 1.59 0.55 -13.95
C ASP A 113 2.03 0.17 -15.37
N GLU A 114 3.15 -0.54 -15.52
CA GLU A 114 3.63 -1.05 -16.81
C GLU A 114 2.67 -2.10 -17.40
N ALA A 115 2.22 -3.07 -16.60
CA ALA A 115 1.36 -4.14 -17.09
C ALA A 115 -0.08 -3.70 -17.43
N HIS A 116 -0.54 -2.57 -16.90
CA HIS A 116 -1.90 -2.06 -17.07
C HIS A 116 -1.94 -0.63 -17.60
N GLU A 117 -0.88 -0.18 -18.27
CA GLU A 117 -0.73 1.20 -18.75
C GLU A 117 -1.94 1.67 -19.57
N GLU A 118 -2.46 0.79 -20.42
CA GLU A 118 -3.58 1.05 -21.33
C GLU A 118 -4.97 1.01 -20.65
N LEU A 119 -5.08 0.42 -19.45
CA LEU A 119 -6.38 0.09 -18.85
C LEU A 119 -7.02 1.23 -18.05
N ASN A 120 -6.42 2.43 -18.07
CA ASN A 120 -6.90 3.59 -17.32
C ASN A 120 -7.11 3.30 -15.82
N LEU A 121 -6.21 2.49 -15.25
CA LEU A 121 -6.20 2.12 -13.84
C LEU A 121 -5.04 2.81 -13.12
N SER A 122 -5.25 3.13 -11.85
CA SER A 122 -4.21 3.59 -10.94
C SER A 122 -4.18 2.67 -9.74
N PHE A 123 -2.98 2.21 -9.37
CA PHE A 123 -2.77 1.32 -8.24
C PHE A 123 -2.09 2.06 -7.10
N TYR A 124 -2.48 1.69 -5.88
CA TYR A 124 -1.93 2.23 -4.64
C TYR A 124 -1.70 1.08 -3.68
N ILE A 125 -0.51 1.02 -3.10
CA ILE A 125 -0.05 -0.18 -2.40
C ILE A 125 0.33 0.18 -0.96
N SER A 126 -0.15 -0.60 -0.01
CA SER A 126 0.14 -0.43 1.40
C SER A 126 1.59 -0.85 1.73
N MET A 127 2.09 -0.39 2.88
CA MET A 127 3.30 -1.00 3.45
C MET A 127 3.01 -2.48 3.74
N PRO A 128 3.93 -3.40 3.39
CA PRO A 128 3.70 -4.82 3.61
C PRO A 128 3.84 -5.19 5.09
N MET A 129 3.11 -6.22 5.50
CA MET A 129 3.27 -6.87 6.80
C MET A 129 3.74 -8.30 6.65
N LYS A 130 4.69 -8.74 7.49
CA LYS A 130 5.18 -10.11 7.48
C LYS A 130 4.17 -11.04 8.17
N ILE A 131 3.60 -11.97 7.43
CA ILE A 131 2.65 -12.99 7.93
C ILE A 131 3.14 -14.34 7.46
N ARG A 132 3.49 -15.22 8.40
CA ARG A 132 3.88 -16.62 8.12
C ARG A 132 4.96 -16.76 7.02
N GLY A 133 5.92 -15.84 7.01
CA GLY A 133 7.01 -15.83 6.03
C GLY A 133 6.72 -15.08 4.73
N PHE A 134 5.51 -14.57 4.53
CA PHE A 134 5.17 -13.74 3.37
C PHE A 134 5.10 -12.26 3.76
N LEU A 135 5.62 -11.38 2.91
CA LEU A 135 5.29 -9.96 2.89
C LEU A 135 3.93 -9.78 2.21
N VAL A 136 2.94 -9.40 2.99
CA VAL A 136 1.55 -9.24 2.55
C VAL A 136 1.25 -7.77 2.30
N PHE A 137 0.88 -7.47 1.05
CA PHE A 137 0.52 -6.15 0.55
C PHE A 137 -0.98 -6.05 0.36
N THR A 138 -1.52 -4.85 0.57
CA THR A 138 -2.87 -4.48 0.13
C THR A 138 -2.75 -3.57 -1.08
N ILE A 139 -3.44 -3.92 -2.17
CA ILE A 139 -3.46 -3.17 -3.43
C ILE A 139 -4.85 -2.57 -3.58
N LEU A 140 -4.94 -1.24 -3.63
CA LEU A 140 -6.14 -0.50 -4.01
C LEU A 140 -6.01 -0.07 -5.47
N GLN A 141 -7.03 -0.38 -6.28
CA GLN A 141 -7.17 0.11 -7.64
C GLN A 141 -8.30 1.14 -7.70
N LEU A 142 -8.04 2.22 -8.43
CA LEU A 142 -9.01 3.26 -8.77
C LEU A 142 -8.98 3.57 -10.27
N ASN A 143 -10.03 4.21 -10.78
CA ASN A 143 -10.08 4.74 -12.14
C ASN A 143 -9.13 5.95 -12.29
N LYS A 144 -8.12 5.83 -13.16
CA LYS A 144 -7.06 6.85 -13.37
C LYS A 144 -7.61 8.18 -13.88
N LYS A 145 -8.62 8.17 -14.76
CA LYS A 145 -9.29 9.40 -15.25
C LYS A 145 -10.04 10.11 -14.10
N ALA A 146 -10.78 9.35 -13.30
CA ALA A 146 -11.51 9.91 -12.16
C ALA A 146 -10.54 10.54 -11.15
N VAL A 147 -9.47 9.81 -10.78
CA VAL A 147 -8.39 10.31 -9.91
C VAL A 147 -7.79 11.61 -10.46
N LYS A 148 -7.38 11.64 -11.73
CA LYS A 148 -6.74 12.82 -12.34
C LYS A 148 -7.65 14.06 -12.39
N SER A 149 -8.96 13.86 -12.39
CA SER A 149 -9.93 14.96 -12.40
C SER A 149 -10.23 15.52 -11.01
N ILE A 150 -9.72 14.92 -9.93
CA ILE A 150 -9.86 15.44 -8.57
C ILE A 150 -8.84 16.58 -8.35
N PRO A 151 -9.28 17.75 -7.85
CA PRO A 151 -8.39 18.87 -7.56
C PRO A 151 -7.24 18.46 -6.62
N THR A 152 -6.03 18.81 -7.03
CA THR A 152 -4.80 18.43 -6.35
C THR A 152 -3.86 19.63 -6.33
N LEU A 153 -3.21 19.89 -5.18
CA LEU A 153 -2.21 20.93 -5.03
C LEU A 153 -1.03 20.68 -5.99
N ASN A 154 -0.43 21.72 -6.54
CA ASN A 154 0.70 21.57 -7.48
C ASN A 154 1.99 21.16 -6.78
N GLU A 155 2.20 21.63 -5.56
CA GLU A 155 3.39 21.34 -4.76
C GLU A 155 3.18 20.09 -3.90
N ALA A 156 4.18 19.20 -3.90
CA ALA A 156 4.21 18.02 -3.05
C ALA A 156 5.02 18.24 -1.76
N THR A 157 5.74 19.36 -1.67
CA THR A 157 6.60 19.68 -0.55
C THR A 157 6.43 21.13 -0.12
N VAL A 158 6.54 21.33 1.19
CA VAL A 158 6.57 22.64 1.83
C VAL A 158 7.99 22.95 2.26
N LEU A 159 8.45 24.17 1.97
CA LEU A 159 9.79 24.64 2.30
C LEU A 159 10.90 23.69 1.77
N GLY A 160 10.61 22.94 0.70
CA GLY A 160 11.48 21.94 0.09
C GLY A 160 11.84 20.74 0.98
N ARG A 161 11.18 20.56 2.14
CA ARG A 161 11.58 19.57 3.15
C ARG A 161 10.44 18.71 3.67
N TYR A 162 9.22 19.24 3.74
CA TYR A 162 8.09 18.52 4.32
C TYR A 162 7.15 18.04 3.24
N GLU A 163 7.04 16.73 3.07
CA GLU A 163 6.03 16.14 2.18
C GLU A 163 4.63 16.49 2.68
N ILE A 164 3.79 16.95 1.77
CA ILE A 164 2.38 17.24 2.03
C ILE A 164 1.50 16.35 1.17
N LYS A 165 0.32 16.03 1.71
CA LYS A 165 -0.72 15.38 0.92
C LYS A 165 -1.37 16.43 0.04
N ARG A 166 -1.46 16.15 -1.25
CA ARG A 166 -1.84 17.14 -2.26
C ARG A 166 -3.35 17.22 -2.46
N SER A 167 -4.11 16.24 -1.99
CA SER A 167 -5.56 16.25 -2.07
C SER A 167 -6.19 15.44 -0.94
N LEU A 168 -7.49 15.68 -0.71
CA LEU A 168 -8.30 14.85 0.19
C LEU A 168 -8.27 13.37 -0.22
N LEU A 169 -8.32 13.08 -1.53
CA LEU A 169 -8.24 11.73 -2.05
C LEU A 169 -6.92 11.07 -1.64
N GLU A 170 -5.79 11.75 -1.85
CA GLU A 170 -4.46 11.21 -1.52
C GLU A 170 -4.34 10.90 -0.02
N SER A 171 -4.80 11.81 0.84
CA SER A 171 -4.82 11.58 2.30
C SER A 171 -5.71 10.41 2.67
N THR A 172 -6.88 10.29 2.04
CA THR A 172 -7.84 9.21 2.33
C THR A 172 -7.29 7.85 1.89
N ILE A 173 -6.66 7.76 0.71
CA ILE A 173 -5.94 6.56 0.25
C ILE A 173 -4.85 6.17 1.25
N SER A 174 -4.04 7.14 1.67
CA SER A 174 -2.95 6.91 2.63
C SER A 174 -3.47 6.37 3.96
N GLU A 175 -4.55 6.93 4.48
CA GLU A 175 -5.19 6.50 5.73
C GLU A 175 -5.80 5.10 5.61
N PHE A 176 -6.49 4.83 4.49
CA PHE A 176 -7.07 3.52 4.19
C PHE A 176 -6.00 2.42 4.14
N LEU A 177 -4.94 2.62 3.35
CA LEU A 177 -3.86 1.65 3.19
C LEU A 177 -3.07 1.45 4.50
N SER A 178 -2.82 2.53 5.25
CA SER A 178 -2.20 2.45 6.57
C SER A 178 -3.04 1.62 7.55
N SER A 179 -4.36 1.81 7.54
CA SER A 179 -5.28 1.03 8.37
C SER A 179 -5.31 -0.44 7.97
N CYS A 180 -5.19 -0.76 6.67
CA CYS A 180 -5.05 -2.15 6.20
C CYS A 180 -3.76 -2.78 6.72
N SER A 181 -2.61 -2.10 6.60
CA SER A 181 -1.33 -2.57 7.17
C SER A 181 -1.41 -2.79 8.68
N ASN A 182 -2.10 -1.92 9.41
CA ASN A 182 -2.27 -2.06 10.86
C ASN A 182 -3.19 -3.24 11.21
N ALA A 183 -4.26 -3.46 10.45
CA ALA A 183 -5.17 -4.57 10.68
C ALA A 183 -4.49 -5.94 10.46
N LEU A 184 -3.53 -6.01 9.52
CA LEU A 184 -2.70 -7.21 9.31
C LEU A 184 -1.76 -7.54 10.49
N GLN A 185 -1.57 -6.63 11.46
CA GLN A 185 -0.74 -6.87 12.66
C GLN A 185 -1.53 -7.47 13.82
N ILE A 186 -2.87 -7.45 13.76
CA ILE A 186 -3.72 -7.90 14.87
C ILE A 186 -3.72 -9.43 14.89
N PRO A 187 -3.57 -10.07 16.07
CA PRO A 187 -3.77 -11.52 16.22
C PRO A 187 -5.12 -11.95 15.63
N ASP A 188 -5.19 -13.14 15.04
CA ASP A 188 -6.41 -13.67 14.39
C ASP A 188 -6.96 -12.78 13.26
N ILE A 189 -6.03 -12.35 12.39
CA ILE A 189 -6.24 -11.47 11.23
C ILE A 189 -7.50 -11.88 10.44
N GLY A 190 -8.53 -11.03 10.41
CA GLY A 190 -9.73 -11.26 9.62
C GLY A 190 -10.83 -12.09 10.27
N GLU A 191 -10.69 -12.48 11.55
CA GLU A 191 -11.76 -13.15 12.30
C GLU A 191 -12.95 -12.21 12.60
N ALA A 192 -12.68 -10.91 12.80
CA ALA A 192 -13.72 -9.93 13.05
C ALA A 192 -14.48 -9.53 11.78
N LEU A 193 -15.82 -9.40 11.89
CA LEU A 193 -16.70 -8.96 10.80
C LEU A 193 -16.33 -7.57 10.22
N ASN A 194 -15.82 -6.67 11.06
CA ASN A 194 -15.28 -5.38 10.64
C ASN A 194 -13.80 -5.30 10.99
N VAL A 195 -12.96 -5.63 10.01
CA VAL A 195 -11.50 -5.73 10.16
C VAL A 195 -10.87 -4.38 10.48
N LEU A 196 -11.32 -3.31 9.83
CA LEU A 196 -10.76 -1.96 10.03
C LEU A 196 -11.37 -1.23 11.23
N ARG A 197 -12.40 -1.80 11.86
CA ARG A 197 -13.08 -1.31 13.09
C ARG A 197 -13.53 0.16 13.02
N ARG A 198 -13.66 0.72 11.82
CA ARG A 198 -14.02 2.11 11.53
C ARG A 198 -15.06 2.14 10.42
N ASN A 199 -15.88 3.19 10.39
CA ASN A 199 -16.83 3.41 9.29
C ASN A 199 -16.18 4.22 8.16
N GLY A 200 -16.77 4.22 6.96
CA GLY A 200 -16.23 4.93 5.80
C GLY A 200 -16.05 6.44 6.04
N CYS A 201 -17.03 7.09 6.65
CA CYS A 201 -16.97 8.52 6.93
C CYS A 201 -15.80 8.92 7.84
N GLU A 202 -15.39 8.07 8.78
CA GLU A 202 -14.23 8.32 9.63
C GLU A 202 -12.91 8.33 8.86
N PHE A 203 -12.79 7.58 7.76
CA PHE A 203 -11.63 7.63 6.88
C PHE A 203 -11.56 8.95 6.13
N ILE A 204 -12.70 9.40 5.58
CA ILE A 204 -12.79 10.69 4.90
C ILE A 204 -12.49 11.83 5.87
N ARG A 205 -13.05 11.77 7.09
CA ARG A 205 -12.81 12.77 8.14
C ARG A 205 -11.33 12.80 8.54
N SER A 206 -10.71 11.64 8.76
CA SER A 206 -9.28 11.53 9.11
C SER A 206 -8.39 12.03 7.95
N GLY A 207 -8.70 11.62 6.72
CA GLY A 207 -8.03 12.10 5.51
C GLY A 207 -8.13 13.62 5.35
N GLY A 208 -9.30 14.20 5.66
CA GLY A 208 -9.51 15.63 5.68
C GLY A 208 -8.68 16.35 6.75
N ASP A 209 -8.64 15.83 7.98
CA ASP A 209 -7.80 16.38 9.05
C ASP A 209 -6.31 16.34 8.68
N ILE A 210 -5.83 15.21 8.12
CA ILE A 210 -4.45 15.06 7.64
C ILE A 210 -4.16 16.08 6.55
N PHE A 211 -5.01 16.16 5.52
CA PHE A 211 -4.84 17.08 4.41
C PHE A 211 -4.75 18.54 4.88
N LEU A 212 -5.70 18.96 5.73
CA LEU A 212 -5.74 20.32 6.27
C LEU A 212 -4.54 20.62 7.15
N ARG A 213 -4.12 19.69 8.02
CA ARG A 213 -2.91 19.85 8.85
C ARG A 213 -1.65 19.95 8.01
N THR A 214 -1.54 19.20 6.92
CA THR A 214 -0.40 19.32 6.00
C THR A 214 -0.39 20.67 5.28
N CYS A 215 -1.57 21.18 4.88
CA CYS A 215 -1.70 22.50 4.28
C CYS A 215 -1.36 23.62 5.29
N LEU A 216 -1.77 23.51 6.55
CA LEU A 216 -1.48 24.52 7.57
C LEU A 216 0.01 24.64 7.90
N LYS A 217 0.78 23.56 7.73
CA LYS A 217 2.25 23.63 7.84
C LYS A 217 2.92 24.33 6.67
N SER A 218 2.16 24.62 5.59
CA SER A 218 2.60 25.30 4.37
C SER A 218 2.61 26.83 4.47
N PHE A 219 1.92 27.38 5.46
CA PHE A 219 1.81 28.82 5.74
C PHE A 219 2.58 29.17 7.02
#